data_AF-A0A6C0U8L4-F1
#
_entry.id   AF-A0A6C0U8L4-F1
#
_cell.length_a   1.000
_cell.length_b   1.000
_cell.length_c   1.000
_cell.angle_alpha   90.00
_cell.angle_beta   90.00
_cell.angle_gamma   90.00
#
_symmetry.space_group_name_H-M   'P 1'
#
loop_
_entity.id
_entity.type
_entity.pdbx_description
1 polymer ?
#
loop_
_entity_poly.entity_id
_entity_poly.type
_entity_poly.pdbx_seq_one_letter_code
_entity_poly.pdbx_strand_id
1 'polypeptide(L)'
;MKMQVIYMFMMSMLSFSLNRKHILTMLLSMEFVILVLFLFMYLYFLMFNYEFYFVLIFLTMSVCESVMGLALMVSMIRSYGNDYFNSLNILW
;
A
#
# COMPACT_ATOMS: atom_id res chain seq x y z
N MET A 1 -21.75 -5.38 -1.05
CA MET A 1 -20.49 -5.07 -0.32
C MET A 1 -19.39 -6.10 -0.51
N LYS A 2 -19.46 -7.33 0.04
CA LYS A 2 -18.33 -8.29 -0.03
C LYS A 2 -17.72 -8.47 -1.43
N MET A 3 -18.57 -8.69 -2.45
CA MET A 3 -18.11 -8.84 -3.84
C MET A 3 -17.50 -7.56 -4.43
N GLN A 4 -17.98 -6.38 -4.01
CA GLN A 4 -17.41 -5.08 -4.43
C GLN A 4 -16.02 -4.86 -3.82
N VAL A 5 -15.80 -5.29 -2.58
CA VAL A 5 -14.49 -5.20 -1.91
C VAL A 5 -13.46 -6.08 -2.60
N ILE A 6 -13.85 -7.31 -2.99
CA ILE A 6 -12.97 -8.20 -3.77
C ILE A 6 -12.63 -7.58 -5.12
N TYR A 7 -13.60 -6.96 -5.80
CA TYR A 7 -13.32 -6.25 -7.05
C TYR A 7 -12.37 -5.07 -6.86
N MET A 8 -12.58 -4.24 -5.82
CA MET A 8 -11.68 -3.15 -5.46
C MET A 8 -10.26 -3.66 -5.16
N PHE A 9 -10.15 -4.81 -4.49
CA PHE A 9 -8.86 -5.42 -4.17
C PHE A 9 -8.14 -5.87 -5.45
N MET A 10 -8.83 -6.57 -6.35
CA MET A 10 -8.24 -6.97 -7.62
C MET A 10 -7.79 -5.77 -8.45
N MET A 11 -8.58 -4.69 -8.49
CA MET A 11 -8.20 -3.46 -9.19
C MET A 11 -7.01 -2.75 -8.53
N SER A 12 -6.92 -2.76 -7.19
CA SER A 12 -5.77 -2.22 -6.46
C SER A 12 -4.48 -3.01 -6.72
N MET A 13 -4.57 -4.34 -6.80
CA MET A 13 -3.42 -5.18 -7.09
C MET A 13 -2.96 -5.04 -8.55
N LEU A 14 -3.89 -4.89 -9.48
CA LEU A 14 -3.58 -4.59 -10.88
C LEU A 14 -2.93 -3.21 -11.04
N SER A 15 -3.38 -2.20 -10.31
CA SER A 15 -2.77 -0.87 -10.38
C SER A 15 -1.36 -0.84 -9.78
N PHE A 16 -1.08 -1.69 -8.79
CA PHE A 16 0.26 -1.87 -8.23
C PHE A 16 1.19 -2.63 -9.19
N SER A 17 0.73 -3.69 -9.84
CA SER A 17 1.58 -4.49 -10.75
C SER A 17 1.90 -3.79 -12.07
N LEU A 18 1.09 -2.81 -12.48
CA LEU A 18 1.39 -1.96 -13.62
C LEU A 18 2.55 -1.02 -13.29
N ASN A 19 3.76 -1.42 -13.67
CA ASN A 19 5.00 -0.66 -13.50
C ASN A 19 4.85 0.81 -13.90
N ARG A 20 4.66 1.70 -12.91
CA ARG A 20 4.64 3.15 -13.11
C ARG A 20 6.06 3.68 -13.03
N LYS A 21 6.35 4.70 -13.83
CA LYS A 21 7.67 5.31 -13.92
C LYS A 21 8.14 5.95 -12.60
N HIS A 22 7.21 6.47 -11.78
CA HIS A 22 7.50 7.20 -10.55
C HIS A 22 7.19 6.38 -9.30
N ILE A 23 8.15 6.34 -8.37
CA ILE A 23 8.05 5.58 -7.12
C ILE A 23 6.91 6.08 -6.23
N LEU A 24 6.66 7.39 -6.20
CA LEU A 24 5.53 7.96 -5.45
C LEU A 24 4.18 7.38 -5.87
N THR A 25 3.97 7.16 -7.17
CA THR A 25 2.71 6.57 -7.66
C THR A 25 2.56 5.10 -7.29
N MET A 26 3.67 4.39 -7.05
CA MET A 26 3.67 3.01 -6.55
C MET A 26 3.39 2.96 -5.04
N LEU A 27 3.90 3.94 -4.26
CA LEU A 27 3.58 4.07 -2.84
C LEU A 27 2.10 4.37 -2.62
N LEU A 28 1.51 5.23 -3.44
CA LEU A 28 0.08 5.58 -3.35
C LEU A 28 -0.83 4.39 -3.72
N SER A 29 -0.43 3.54 -4.68
CA SER A 29 -1.19 2.32 -4.96
C SER A 29 -1.07 1.28 -3.84
N MET A 30 0.07 1.21 -3.13
CA MET A 30 0.21 0.37 -1.92
C MET A 30 -0.72 0.84 -0.78
N GLU A 31 -0.80 2.14 -0.53
CA GLU A 31 -1.74 2.69 0.48
C GLU A 31 -3.20 2.34 0.14
N PHE A 32 -3.56 2.37 -1.15
CA PHE A 32 -4.89 1.96 -1.59
C PHE A 32 -5.18 0.47 -1.31
N VAL A 33 -4.19 -0.42 -1.50
CA VAL A 33 -4.33 -1.86 -1.15
C VAL A 33 -4.58 -2.03 0.35
N ILE A 34 -3.83 -1.31 1.20
CA ILE A 34 -3.97 -1.35 2.66
C ILE A 34 -5.39 -0.92 3.09
N LEU A 35 -5.93 0.14 2.49
CA LEU A 35 -7.28 0.62 2.81
C LEU A 35 -8.38 -0.38 2.41
N VAL A 36 -8.23 -1.05 1.26
CA VAL A 36 -9.18 -2.08 0.83
C VAL A 36 -9.12 -3.30 1.78
N LEU A 37 -7.93 -3.69 2.23
CA LEU A 37 -7.74 -4.75 3.22
C LEU A 37 -8.34 -4.38 4.59
N PHE A 38 -8.15 -3.13 5.04
CA PHE A 38 -8.79 -2.62 6.25
C PHE A 38 -10.32 -2.75 6.18
N LEU A 39 -10.91 -2.34 5.06
CA LEU A 39 -12.35 -2.42 4.86
C LEU A 39 -12.85 -3.87 4.83
N PHE A 40 -12.08 -4.79 4.26
CA PHE A 40 -12.38 -6.22 4.30
C PHE A 40 -12.36 -6.79 5.72
N MET A 41 -11.32 -6.48 6.51
CA MET A 41 -11.20 -6.93 7.90
C MET A 41 -12.30 -6.35 8.78
N TYR A 42 -12.62 -5.06 8.61
CA TYR A 42 -13.71 -4.40 9.33
C TYR A 42 -15.06 -5.10 9.09
N LEU A 43 -15.39 -5.40 7.82
CA LEU A 43 -16.60 -6.15 7.48
C LEU A 43 -16.62 -7.58 8.02
N TYR A 44 -15.45 -8.21 8.20
CA TYR A 44 -15.35 -9.53 8.80
C TYR A 44 -15.62 -9.47 10.30
N PHE A 45 -14.98 -8.55 11.03
CA PHE A 45 -15.15 -8.40 12.49
C PHE A 45 -16.54 -7.91 12.90
N LEU A 46 -17.24 -7.16 12.05
CA LEU A 46 -18.66 -6.85 12.26
C LEU A 46 -19.52 -8.11 12.43
N MET A 47 -19.11 -9.24 11.83
CA MET A 47 -19.81 -10.54 11.97
C MET A 47 -19.31 -11.34 13.17
N PHE A 48 -18.14 -11.00 13.74
CA PHE A 48 -17.50 -11.68 14.87
C PHE A 48 -17.46 -10.76 16.09
N ASN A 49 -18.64 -10.49 16.66
CA ASN A 49 -18.82 -9.81 17.95
C ASN A 49 -18.03 -8.51 18.16
N TYR A 50 -17.72 -7.76 17.08
CA TYR A 50 -17.15 -6.41 17.16
C TYR A 50 -15.76 -6.31 17.84
N GLU A 51 -14.90 -7.32 17.68
CA GLU A 51 -13.51 -7.28 18.14
C GLU A 51 -12.62 -6.35 17.29
N PHE A 52 -12.87 -5.04 17.37
CA PHE A 52 -12.17 -4.02 16.56
C PHE A 52 -10.71 -3.76 16.97
N TYR A 53 -10.25 -4.31 18.09
CA TYR A 53 -8.87 -4.13 18.56
C TYR A 53 -7.84 -4.64 17.54
N PHE A 54 -8.12 -5.75 16.87
CA PHE A 54 -7.27 -6.29 15.82
C PHE A 54 -7.14 -5.36 14.60
N VAL A 55 -8.23 -4.66 14.26
CA VAL A 55 -8.26 -3.73 13.14
C VAL A 55 -7.36 -2.51 13.42
N LEU A 56 -7.32 -2.04 14.67
CA LEU A 56 -6.43 -0.96 15.10
C LEU A 56 -4.96 -1.36 15.02
N ILE A 57 -4.61 -2.55 15.51
CA ILE A 57 -3.23 -3.06 15.43
C ILE A 57 -2.79 -3.14 13.97
N PHE A 58 -3.62 -3.71 13.09
CA PHE A 58 -3.34 -3.81 11.66
C PHE A 58 -3.02 -2.44 11.05
N LEU A 59 -3.83 -1.42 11.37
CA LEU A 59 -3.65 -0.08 10.81
C LEU A 59 -2.33 0.55 11.28
N THR A 60 -1.96 0.40 12.56
CA THR A 60 -0.67 0.91 13.07
C THR A 60 0.54 0.28 12.37
N MET A 61 0.53 -1.04 12.16
CA MET A 61 1.60 -1.73 11.46
C MET A 61 1.69 -1.30 9.99
N SER A 62 0.55 -1.12 9.32
CA SER A 62 0.52 -0.69 7.92
C SER A 62 1.07 0.72 7.70
N VAL A 63 0.83 1.64 8.64
CA VAL A 63 1.38 3.01 8.55
C VAL A 63 2.90 2.98 8.71
N CYS A 64 3.44 2.12 9.57
CA CYS A 64 4.89 1.96 9.73
C CYS A 64 5.56 1.49 8.44
N GLU A 65 4.95 0.57 7.69
CA GLU A 65 5.44 0.13 6.39
C GLU A 65 5.44 1.27 5.36
N SER A 66 4.36 2.06 5.30
CA SER A 66 4.29 3.23 4.41
C SER A 66 5.36 4.28 4.73
N VAL A 67 5.63 4.54 6.02
CA VAL A 67 6.68 5.47 6.45
C VAL A 67 8.07 4.97 6.05
N MET A 68 8.34 3.67 6.18
CA MET A 68 9.58 3.08 5.66
C MET A 68 9.70 3.24 4.14
N GLY A 69 8.61 3.07 3.40
CA GLY A 69 8.56 3.31 1.95
C GLY A 69 8.87 4.76 1.56
N LEU A 70 8.33 5.73 2.30
CA LEU A 70 8.62 7.16 2.08
C LEU A 70 10.07 7.51 2.43
N ALA A 71 10.62 6.95 3.51
CA ALA A 71 12.02 7.15 3.86
C ALA A 71 12.97 6.66 2.76
N LEU A 72 12.65 5.52 2.13
CA LEU A 72 13.37 5.02 0.96
C LEU A 72 13.26 5.99 -0.22
N MET A 73 12.08 6.53 -0.51
CA MET A 73 11.91 7.53 -1.57
C MET A 73 12.81 8.76 -1.34
N VAL A 74 12.82 9.31 -0.12
CA VAL A 74 13.68 10.45 0.23
C VAL A 74 15.17 10.10 0.05
N SER A 75 15.57 8.87 0.38
CA SER A 75 16.95 8.42 0.16
C SER A 75 17.32 8.39 -1.32
N MET A 76 16.40 7.97 -2.20
CA MET A 76 16.60 7.90 -3.65
C MET A 76 16.69 9.28 -4.30
N ILE A 77 15.87 10.23 -3.85
CA ILE A 77 15.96 11.64 -4.29
C ILE A 77 17.34 12.20 -3.95
N ARG A 78 17.86 11.93 -2.74
CA ARG A 78 19.19 12.44 -2.32
C ARG A 78 20.35 11.80 -3.09
N SER A 79 20.25 10.54 -3.51
CA SER A 79 21.34 9.86 -4.22
C SER A 79 21.31 10.05 -5.74
N TYR A 80 20.11 9.99 -6.35
CA TYR A 80 19.96 10.01 -7.81
C TYR A 80 19.31 11.29 -8.34
N GLY A 81 18.83 12.18 -7.46
CA GLY A 81 18.19 13.43 -7.83
C GLY A 81 16.81 13.27 -8.46
N ASN A 82 16.27 12.04 -8.54
CA ASN A 82 15.06 11.77 -9.31
C ASN A 82 14.24 10.59 -8.76
N ASP A 83 12.92 10.65 -8.96
CA ASP A 83 11.93 9.68 -8.44
C ASP A 83 11.63 8.51 -9.39
N TYR A 84 12.41 8.38 -10.47
CA TYR A 84 12.15 7.37 -11.48
C TYR A 84 12.68 6.01 -11.06
N PHE A 85 11.86 4.98 -11.25
CA PHE A 85 12.27 3.60 -11.02
C PHE A 85 13.51 3.21 -11.88
N ASN A 86 13.66 3.84 -13.04
CA ASN A 86 14.73 3.55 -14.00
C ASN A 86 16.13 4.03 -13.57
N SER A 87 16.25 4.94 -12.58
CA SER A 87 17.57 5.37 -12.08
C SER A 87 18.22 4.34 -11.13
N LEU A 88 17.49 3.30 -10.72
CA LEU A 88 18.01 2.19 -9.91
C LEU A 88 18.81 1.15 -10.71
N ASN A 89 19.04 1.38 -12.01
CA ASN A 89 19.74 0.45 -12.90
C ASN A 89 21.24 0.28 -12.62
N ILE A 90 21.76 0.75 -11.49
CA ILE A 90 23.18 0.61 -11.10
C ILE A 90 23.53 -0.77 -10.57
N LEU A 91 22.53 -1.57 -10.18
CA LEU A 91 22.73 -2.94 -9.68
C LEU A 91 22.71 -4.03 -10.77
N TRP A 92 22.60 -3.66 -12.06
CA TRP A 92 22.84 -4.53 -13.21
C TRP A 92 24.01 -4.00 -14.02
#